data_AF-A0A518H6F5-F1
#
_entry.id   AF-A0A518H6F5-F1
#
_cell.length_a   1.000
_cell.length_b   1.000
_cell.length_c   1.000
_cell.angle_alpha   90.00
_cell.angle_beta   90.00
_cell.angle_gamma   90.00
#
_symmetry.space_group_name_H-M   'P 1'
#
loop_
_entity.id
_entity.type
_entity.pdbx_description
1 polymer ?
#
loop_
_entity_poly.entity_id
_entity_poly.type
_entity_poly.pdbx_seq_one_letter_code
_entity_poly.pdbx_strand_id
1 'polypeptide(L)'
;MDLLPDDKLERSAVVANCRMNRERDLLGTNGYGRELGLDPLDFLRERLGAGRPAAWLDLCCGTGRALIQAARQVHGEGLDVEIVGVDLVGMFDEPDPRLTCLSLIEASLTTWRPERSFDLVTSVHGLHYVGNKLGLIARACSWLVEDGLLVANLDLTNLKLGDGRPGGRKIVAEMRRAGLQYDRKRRLVACRGMRMVDLPFRYLGADDRAGPNYTGQSAVDSWYEAG
;
A
#
# COMPACT_ATOMS: atom_id res chain seq x y z
N MET A 1 -11.86 -4.47 25.05
CA MET A 1 -11.76 -3.60 23.86
C MET A 1 -12.46 -4.34 22.75
N ASP A 2 -13.46 -3.73 22.12
CA ASP A 2 -14.23 -4.37 21.06
C ASP A 2 -13.52 -4.13 19.72
N LEU A 3 -12.81 -5.14 19.24
CA LEU A 3 -12.13 -5.09 17.96
C LEU A 3 -13.15 -5.25 16.82
N LEU A 4 -13.01 -4.41 15.79
CA LEU A 4 -13.83 -4.45 14.60
C LEU A 4 -13.30 -5.51 13.61
N PRO A 5 -14.17 -6.36 13.04
CA PRO A 5 -13.85 -7.09 11.82
C PRO A 5 -13.76 -6.12 10.62
N ASP A 6 -13.06 -6.54 9.57
CA ASP A 6 -12.72 -5.67 8.44
C ASP A 6 -13.98 -5.09 7.73
N ASP A 7 -15.06 -5.86 7.60
CA ASP A 7 -16.30 -5.37 6.99
C ASP A 7 -16.97 -4.22 7.78
N LYS A 8 -16.86 -4.24 9.11
CA LYS A 8 -17.34 -3.14 9.97
C LYS A 8 -16.35 -1.98 9.96
N LEU A 9 -15.05 -2.29 9.98
CA LEU A 9 -13.98 -1.30 9.93
C LEU A 9 -14.08 -0.47 8.64
N GLU A 10 -14.28 -1.10 7.49
CA GLU A 10 -14.39 -0.44 6.17
C GLU A 10 -15.55 0.55 6.10
N ARG A 11 -16.58 0.38 6.94
CA ARG A 11 -17.73 1.30 7.06
C ARG A 11 -17.57 2.35 8.16
N SER A 12 -16.48 2.30 8.94
CA SER A 12 -16.22 3.27 10.00
C SER A 12 -15.98 4.66 9.43
N ALA A 13 -16.30 5.71 10.18
CA ALA A 13 -15.98 7.08 9.77
C ALA A 13 -14.46 7.29 9.63
N VAL A 14 -13.63 6.55 10.36
CA VAL A 14 -12.18 6.66 10.22
C VAL A 14 -11.73 6.12 8.87
N VAL A 15 -12.26 5.00 8.38
CA VAL A 15 -11.83 4.37 7.12
C VAL A 15 -12.66 4.85 5.92
N ALA A 16 -13.98 4.84 6.01
CA ALA A 16 -14.88 5.26 4.92
C ALA A 16 -14.86 6.78 4.69
N ASN A 17 -14.71 7.57 5.76
CA ASN A 17 -14.71 9.04 5.72
C ASN A 17 -13.31 9.61 5.96
N CYS A 18 -12.28 8.84 5.57
CA CYS A 18 -10.88 9.19 5.69
C CYS A 18 -10.59 10.60 5.17
N ARG A 19 -10.31 11.55 6.08
CA ARG A 19 -9.60 12.81 5.83
C ARG A 19 -8.13 12.56 5.45
N MET A 20 -7.89 11.49 4.70
CA MET A 20 -6.61 11.18 4.09
C MET A 20 -6.23 12.30 3.14
N ASN A 21 -4.93 12.47 2.93
CA ASN A 21 -4.49 13.18 1.75
C ASN A 21 -4.71 12.25 0.56
N ARG A 22 -5.95 12.23 0.06
CA ARG A 22 -6.38 11.42 -1.09
C ARG A 22 -5.84 12.00 -2.40
N GLU A 23 -5.30 13.20 -2.32
CA GLU A 23 -4.94 14.09 -3.41
C GLU A 23 -3.42 14.19 -3.57
N ARG A 24 -2.73 13.07 -3.38
CA ARG A 24 -1.28 13.05 -3.55
C ARG A 24 -0.91 13.26 -5.01
N ASP A 25 0.11 14.11 -5.20
CA ASP A 25 0.75 14.30 -6.49
C ASP A 25 1.79 13.19 -6.72
N LEU A 26 2.14 12.97 -7.98
CA LEU A 26 3.25 12.10 -8.36
C LEU A 26 4.58 12.73 -7.93
N LEU A 27 4.73 14.03 -8.15
CA LEU A 27 5.96 14.80 -7.95
C LEU A 27 5.80 15.88 -6.86
N GLY A 28 6.92 16.46 -6.44
CA GLY A 28 6.95 17.58 -5.51
C GLY A 28 6.96 17.18 -4.03
N THR A 29 6.69 18.14 -3.15
CA THR A 29 6.80 17.96 -1.70
C THR A 29 5.75 17.03 -1.10
N ASN A 30 4.65 16.79 -1.82
CA ASN A 30 3.61 15.81 -1.51
C ASN A 30 3.72 14.53 -2.38
N GLY A 31 4.81 14.42 -3.15
CA GLY A 31 5.02 13.43 -4.20
C GLY A 31 5.42 12.04 -3.70
N TYR A 32 5.16 11.04 -4.54
CA TYR A 32 5.54 9.64 -4.29
C TYR A 32 7.06 9.48 -4.12
N GLY A 33 7.84 10.19 -4.95
CA GLY A 33 9.30 10.22 -4.85
C GLY A 33 9.82 10.52 -3.45
N ARG A 34 9.18 11.48 -2.76
CA ARG A 34 9.55 11.88 -1.41
C ARG A 34 9.16 10.83 -0.36
N GLU A 35 7.95 10.29 -0.47
CA GLU A 35 7.39 9.36 0.51
C GLU A 35 8.02 7.97 0.44
N LEU A 36 8.26 7.47 -0.78
CA LEU A 36 8.83 6.15 -1.03
C LEU A 36 10.36 6.20 -1.07
N GLY A 37 10.94 7.37 -1.33
CA GLY A 37 12.38 7.53 -1.52
C GLY A 37 12.90 6.91 -2.82
N LEU A 38 12.00 6.70 -3.79
CA LEU A 38 12.26 6.32 -5.19
C LEU A 38 11.17 6.96 -6.06
N ASP A 39 11.51 7.35 -7.29
CA ASP A 39 10.52 7.78 -8.28
C ASP A 39 9.89 6.54 -8.97
N PRO A 40 8.55 6.34 -8.90
CA PRO A 40 7.90 5.19 -9.51
C PRO A 40 8.13 5.07 -11.02
N LEU A 41 8.12 6.18 -11.75
CA LEU A 41 8.28 6.16 -13.20
C LEU A 41 9.73 5.88 -13.61
N ASP A 42 10.71 6.45 -12.91
CA ASP A 42 12.12 6.12 -13.17
C ASP A 42 12.37 4.63 -12.92
N PHE A 43 11.83 4.08 -11.83
CA PHE A 43 11.91 2.65 -11.55
C PHE A 43 11.29 1.81 -12.69
N LEU A 44 10.13 2.19 -13.22
CA LEU A 44 9.47 1.45 -14.30
C LEU A 44 10.22 1.59 -15.63
N ARG A 45 10.78 2.77 -15.94
CA ARG A 45 11.60 2.99 -17.14
C ARG A 45 12.82 2.07 -17.18
N GLU A 46 13.47 1.83 -16.05
CA GLU A 46 14.57 0.87 -15.96
C GLU A 46 14.14 -0.57 -16.31
N ARG A 47 12.86 -0.93 -16.10
CA ARG A 47 12.31 -2.26 -16.40
C ARG A 47 11.91 -2.45 -17.85
N LEU A 48 11.55 -1.37 -18.53
CA LEU A 48 11.21 -1.39 -19.97
C LEU A 48 12.41 -1.79 -20.85
N GLY A 49 13.64 -1.56 -20.37
CA GLY A 49 14.88 -1.89 -21.10
C GLY A 49 15.06 -3.37 -21.48
N ALA A 50 14.25 -4.27 -20.90
CA ALA A 50 14.24 -5.70 -21.22
C ALA A 50 13.23 -6.09 -22.33
N GLY A 51 12.58 -5.12 -22.99
CA GLY A 51 11.61 -5.37 -24.06
C GLY A 51 10.29 -6.00 -23.60
N ARG A 52 10.00 -5.93 -22.30
CA ARG A 52 8.73 -6.39 -21.70
C ARG A 52 7.93 -5.19 -21.18
N PRO A 53 6.59 -5.25 -21.20
CA PRO A 53 5.75 -4.28 -20.51
C PRO A 53 6.09 -4.25 -19.02
N ALA A 54 6.03 -3.06 -18.41
CA ALA A 54 6.13 -2.92 -16.96
C ALA A 54 4.75 -2.68 -16.34
N ALA A 55 4.55 -3.05 -15.08
CA ALA A 55 3.29 -2.81 -14.40
C ALA A 55 3.45 -2.29 -12.97
N TRP A 56 2.60 -1.32 -12.63
CA TRP A 56 2.52 -0.70 -11.32
C TRP A 56 1.14 -0.89 -10.70
N LEU A 57 1.10 -1.43 -9.48
CA LEU A 57 -0.08 -1.48 -8.62
C LEU A 57 0.10 -0.52 -7.43
N ASP A 58 -0.85 0.38 -7.22
CA ASP A 58 -0.92 1.22 -6.02
C ASP A 58 -2.14 0.88 -5.16
N LEU A 59 -1.88 0.56 -3.90
CA LEU A 59 -2.87 0.14 -2.92
C LEU A 59 -3.25 1.32 -2.03
N CYS A 60 -4.55 1.61 -1.97
CA CYS A 60 -5.14 2.81 -1.36
C CYS A 60 -4.77 4.09 -2.13
N CYS A 61 -5.07 4.10 -3.43
CA CYS A 61 -4.62 5.18 -4.32
C CYS A 61 -5.38 6.51 -4.17
N GLY A 62 -6.35 6.61 -3.25
CA GLY A 62 -7.08 7.84 -2.97
C GLY A 62 -7.98 8.26 -4.13
N THR A 63 -7.80 9.48 -4.66
CA THR A 63 -8.50 9.91 -5.89
C THR A 63 -7.80 9.43 -7.15
N GLY A 64 -6.68 8.68 -7.04
CA GLY A 64 -5.88 8.26 -8.19
C GLY A 64 -5.07 9.38 -8.82
N ARG A 65 -5.02 10.59 -8.23
CA ARG A 65 -4.38 11.77 -8.82
C ARG A 65 -2.94 11.53 -9.27
N ALA A 66 -2.09 10.97 -8.42
CA ALA A 66 -0.71 10.63 -8.77
C ALA A 66 -0.63 9.64 -9.95
N LEU A 67 -1.53 8.67 -9.99
CA LEU A 67 -1.59 7.64 -11.03
C LEU A 67 -2.08 8.23 -12.36
N ILE A 68 -3.03 9.18 -12.33
CA ILE A 68 -3.48 9.93 -13.51
C ILE A 68 -2.34 10.78 -14.06
N GLN A 69 -1.58 11.46 -13.19
CA GLN A 69 -0.39 12.22 -13.58
C GLN A 69 0.67 11.29 -14.20
N ALA A 70 0.89 10.11 -13.63
CA ALA A 70 1.82 9.11 -14.16
C ALA A 70 1.37 8.56 -15.52
N ALA A 71 0.09 8.21 -15.66
CA ALA A 71 -0.51 7.73 -16.90
C ALA A 71 -0.38 8.76 -18.03
N ARG A 72 -0.52 10.06 -17.74
CA ARG A 72 -0.29 11.13 -18.72
C ARG A 72 1.15 11.14 -19.24
N GLN A 73 2.15 10.93 -18.37
CA GLN A 73 3.55 10.85 -18.78
C GLN A 73 3.82 9.58 -19.60
N VAL A 74 3.37 8.43 -19.10
CA VAL A 74 3.46 7.13 -19.80
C VAL A 74 2.86 7.22 -21.21
N HIS A 75 1.66 7.78 -21.34
CA HIS A 75 0.98 7.95 -22.62
C HIS A 75 1.73 8.92 -23.54
N GLY A 76 2.17 10.07 -23.03
CA GLY A 76 2.89 11.07 -23.82
C GLY A 76 4.26 10.61 -24.32
N GLU A 77 4.93 9.75 -23.54
CA GLU A 77 6.22 9.15 -23.90
C GLU A 77 6.10 7.86 -24.72
N GLY A 78 4.87 7.33 -24.89
CA GLY A 78 4.63 6.06 -25.58
C GLY A 78 5.22 4.84 -24.86
N LEU A 79 5.28 4.89 -23.52
CA LEU A 79 5.82 3.81 -22.71
C LEU A 79 4.82 2.66 -22.57
N ASP A 80 5.32 1.42 -22.62
CA ASP A 80 4.53 0.21 -22.41
C ASP A 80 4.41 -0.12 -20.91
N VAL A 81 3.66 0.72 -20.20
CA VAL A 81 3.44 0.61 -18.75
C VAL A 81 1.95 0.49 -18.44
N GLU A 82 1.56 -0.50 -17.65
CA GLU A 82 0.22 -0.60 -17.07
C GLU A 82 0.23 -0.03 -15.64
N ILE A 83 -0.78 0.76 -15.30
CA ILE A 83 -0.96 1.37 -13.98
C ILE A 83 -2.33 0.99 -13.43
N VAL A 84 -2.35 0.36 -12.26
CA VAL A 84 -3.56 -0.06 -11.56
C VAL A 84 -3.60 0.62 -10.19
N GLY A 85 -4.66 1.37 -9.92
CA GLY A 85 -4.94 1.94 -8.61
C GLY A 85 -6.15 1.25 -7.98
N VAL A 86 -6.04 0.90 -6.70
CA VAL A 86 -7.17 0.33 -5.94
C VAL A 86 -7.45 1.19 -4.72
N ASP A 87 -8.70 1.59 -4.55
CA ASP A 87 -9.15 2.33 -3.36
C ASP A 87 -10.53 1.83 -2.90
N LEU A 88 -10.81 1.95 -1.61
CA LEU A 88 -12.07 1.47 -1.04
C LEU A 88 -13.26 2.35 -1.42
N VAL A 89 -13.06 3.67 -1.55
CA VAL A 89 -14.17 4.63 -1.62
C VAL A 89 -14.54 5.01 -3.07
N GLY A 90 -13.69 4.70 -4.05
CA GLY A 90 -14.01 4.87 -5.47
C GLY A 90 -14.19 6.31 -5.98
N MET A 91 -13.96 7.32 -5.12
CA MET A 91 -14.04 8.75 -5.49
C MET A 91 -12.80 9.19 -6.26
N PHE A 92 -12.61 8.63 -7.44
CA PHE A 92 -11.49 8.94 -8.32
C PHE A 92 -11.67 10.28 -9.03
N ASP A 93 -10.57 10.99 -9.25
CA ASP A 93 -10.54 12.11 -10.21
C ASP A 93 -10.78 11.55 -11.62
N GLU A 94 -11.48 12.28 -12.49
CA GLU A 94 -11.81 11.79 -13.84
C GLU A 94 -10.56 11.74 -14.74
N PRO A 95 -10.09 10.56 -15.17
CA PRO A 95 -8.97 10.46 -16.10
C PRO A 95 -9.39 10.82 -17.51
N ASP A 96 -8.44 11.27 -18.34
CA ASP A 96 -8.67 11.40 -19.78
C ASP A 96 -8.93 10.00 -20.38
N PRO A 97 -10.04 9.77 -21.12
CA PRO A 97 -10.36 8.46 -21.68
C PRO A 97 -9.30 7.86 -22.61
N ARG A 98 -8.36 8.67 -23.12
CA ARG A 98 -7.23 8.22 -23.95
C ARG A 98 -6.13 7.52 -23.15
N LEU A 99 -6.13 7.65 -21.82
CA LEU A 99 -5.15 7.03 -20.93
C LEU A 99 -5.49 5.54 -20.71
N THR A 100 -5.40 4.75 -21.77
CA THR A 100 -5.73 3.31 -21.75
C THR A 100 -4.79 2.46 -20.89
N CYS A 101 -3.65 3.02 -20.48
CA CYS A 101 -2.71 2.40 -19.55
C CYS A 101 -3.17 2.42 -18.08
N LEU A 102 -4.24 3.15 -17.75
CA LEU A 102 -4.69 3.36 -16.37
C LEU A 102 -6.00 2.62 -16.08
N SER A 103 -6.01 1.87 -14.98
CA SER A 103 -7.22 1.31 -14.38
C SER A 103 -7.36 1.75 -12.92
N LEU A 104 -8.49 2.36 -12.56
CA LEU A 104 -8.83 2.73 -11.18
C LEU A 104 -10.00 1.87 -10.72
N ILE A 105 -9.81 1.14 -9.62
CA ILE A 105 -10.73 0.09 -9.17
C ILE A 105 -11.22 0.43 -7.76
N GLU A 106 -12.55 0.56 -7.61
CA GLU A 106 -13.21 0.60 -6.32
C GLU A 106 -13.32 -0.81 -5.76
N ALA A 107 -12.54 -1.15 -4.73
CA ALA A 107 -12.61 -2.46 -4.10
C ALA A 107 -12.04 -2.47 -2.67
N SER A 108 -12.56 -3.39 -1.86
CA SER A 108 -11.94 -3.74 -0.58
C SER A 108 -10.65 -4.53 -0.79
N LEU A 109 -9.54 -4.01 -0.29
CA LEU A 109 -8.25 -4.73 -0.27
C LEU A 109 -8.28 -5.97 0.64
N THR A 110 -9.29 -6.12 1.50
CA THR A 110 -9.49 -7.33 2.31
C THR A 110 -9.71 -8.55 1.43
N THR A 111 -10.44 -8.42 0.32
CA THR A 111 -10.80 -9.55 -0.57
C THR A 111 -10.28 -9.42 -2.00
N TRP A 112 -9.99 -8.20 -2.46
CA TRP A 112 -9.51 -7.94 -3.82
C TRP A 112 -8.16 -8.59 -4.07
N ARG A 113 -7.96 -9.15 -5.26
CA ARG A 113 -6.67 -9.67 -5.73
C ARG A 113 -6.49 -9.33 -7.20
N PRO A 114 -5.26 -9.06 -7.64
CA PRO A 114 -5.00 -8.88 -9.05
C PRO A 114 -5.01 -10.23 -9.77
N GLU A 115 -5.22 -10.18 -11.09
CA GLU A 115 -5.12 -11.35 -11.98
C GLU A 115 -3.68 -11.55 -12.51
N ARG A 116 -2.81 -10.57 -12.31
CA ARG A 116 -1.42 -10.55 -12.78
C ARG A 116 -0.43 -10.17 -11.69
N SER A 117 0.85 -10.33 -11.99
CA SER A 117 1.96 -9.83 -11.17
C SER A 117 2.46 -8.45 -11.66
N PHE A 118 3.13 -7.72 -10.77
CA PHE A 118 3.58 -6.34 -10.97
C PHE A 118 5.09 -6.17 -10.73
N ASP A 119 5.71 -5.26 -11.49
CA ASP A 119 7.09 -4.81 -11.27
C ASP A 119 7.19 -3.93 -10.02
N LEU A 120 6.17 -3.11 -9.78
CA LEU A 120 6.09 -2.21 -8.65
C LEU A 120 4.74 -2.34 -7.94
N VAL A 121 4.78 -2.53 -6.63
CA VAL A 121 3.61 -2.40 -5.76
C VAL A 121 3.90 -1.30 -4.73
N THR A 122 2.99 -0.34 -4.59
CA THR A 122 3.11 0.75 -3.62
C THR A 122 1.90 0.83 -2.70
N SER A 123 2.10 1.38 -1.50
CA SER A 123 1.00 1.87 -0.66
C SER A 123 1.48 3.07 0.16
N VAL A 124 1.17 4.26 -0.34
CA VAL A 124 1.60 5.52 0.26
C VAL A 124 0.59 5.94 1.32
N HIS A 125 0.94 5.77 2.60
CA HIS A 125 0.09 6.02 3.78
C HIS A 125 -1.25 5.25 3.82
N GLY A 126 -1.54 4.39 2.85
CA GLY A 126 -2.76 3.58 2.79
C GLY A 126 -2.92 2.62 3.97
N LEU A 127 -1.82 2.00 4.40
CA LEU A 127 -1.85 1.01 5.48
C LEU A 127 -2.38 1.56 6.81
N HIS A 128 -2.39 2.87 7.05
CA HIS A 128 -2.97 3.46 8.25
C HIS A 128 -4.46 3.15 8.44
N TYR A 129 -5.16 2.78 7.36
CA TYR A 129 -6.60 2.58 7.33
C TYR A 129 -7.01 1.14 7.04
N VAL A 130 -6.03 0.28 6.79
CA VAL A 130 -6.24 -1.15 6.60
C VAL A 130 -6.28 -1.83 7.97
N GLY A 131 -7.27 -2.70 8.17
CA GLY A 131 -7.37 -3.54 9.36
C GLY A 131 -6.22 -4.54 9.44
N ASN A 132 -6.19 -5.53 8.55
CA ASN A 132 -5.10 -6.51 8.52
C ASN A 132 -3.87 -6.05 7.70
N LYS A 133 -3.09 -5.11 8.26
CA LYS A 133 -1.88 -4.56 7.61
C LYS A 133 -0.84 -5.63 7.22
N LEU A 134 -0.51 -6.54 8.15
CA LEU A 134 0.48 -7.60 7.92
C LEU A 134 0.01 -8.61 6.86
N GLY A 135 -1.27 -8.98 6.87
CA GLY A 135 -1.86 -9.84 5.85
C GLY A 135 -1.86 -9.21 4.45
N LEU A 136 -2.17 -7.91 4.36
CA LEU A 136 -2.10 -7.19 3.09
C LEU A 136 -0.67 -7.10 2.56
N ILE A 137 0.31 -6.78 3.40
CA ILE A 137 1.74 -6.78 3.02
C ILE A 137 2.16 -8.16 2.49
N ALA A 138 1.81 -9.23 3.21
CA ALA A 138 2.17 -10.59 2.80
C ALA A 138 1.59 -10.95 1.42
N ARG A 139 0.32 -10.59 1.17
CA ARG A 139 -0.30 -10.75 -0.15
C ARG A 139 0.37 -9.90 -1.22
N ALA A 140 0.64 -8.63 -0.93
CA ALA A 140 1.30 -7.73 -1.87
C ALA A 140 2.67 -8.25 -2.33
N CYS A 141 3.45 -8.88 -1.43
CA CYS A 141 4.71 -9.53 -1.81
C CYS A 141 4.51 -10.70 -2.79
N SER A 142 3.39 -11.41 -2.72
CA SER A 142 3.06 -12.52 -3.63
C SER A 142 2.59 -12.05 -5.02
N TRP A 143 2.23 -10.77 -5.16
CA TRP A 143 1.82 -10.18 -6.43
C TRP A 143 2.97 -9.56 -7.22
N LEU A 144 4.21 -9.66 -6.71
CA LEU A 144 5.39 -9.18 -7.42
C LEU A 144 5.80 -10.19 -8.49
N VAL A 145 6.35 -9.69 -9.60
CA VAL A 145 7.20 -10.49 -10.48
C VAL A 145 8.49 -10.91 -9.75
N GLU A 146 9.25 -11.86 -10.31
CA GLU A 146 10.45 -12.43 -9.68
C GLU A 146 11.46 -11.38 -9.19
N ASP A 147 11.57 -10.25 -9.90
CA ASP A 147 12.50 -9.16 -9.60
C ASP A 147 11.78 -7.84 -9.22
N GLY A 148 10.49 -7.92 -8.93
CA GLY A 148 9.65 -6.77 -8.60
C GLY A 148 9.98 -6.12 -7.24
N LEU A 149 9.32 -5.01 -6.93
CA LEU A 149 9.51 -4.27 -5.70
C LEU A 149 8.16 -3.90 -5.06
N LEU A 150 8.01 -4.21 -3.78
CA LEU A 150 7.00 -3.62 -2.90
C LEU A 150 7.66 -2.53 -2.05
N VAL A 151 7.04 -1.34 -1.96
CA VAL A 151 7.38 -0.32 -0.95
C VAL A 151 6.10 0.30 -0.38
N ALA A 152 5.94 0.30 0.95
CA ALA A 152 4.77 0.87 1.60
C ALA A 152 5.12 1.57 2.92
N ASN A 153 4.37 2.63 3.27
CA ASN A 153 4.48 3.24 4.59
C ASN A 153 3.84 2.34 5.65
N LEU A 154 4.60 1.99 6.68
CA LEU A 154 4.14 1.18 7.81
C LEU A 154 4.57 1.82 9.14
N ASP A 155 3.58 2.29 9.89
CA ASP A 155 3.78 2.76 11.26
C ASP A 155 3.59 1.61 12.26
N LEU A 156 4.70 1.20 12.88
CA LEU A 156 4.72 0.14 13.87
C LEU A 156 3.96 0.49 15.15
N THR A 157 3.70 1.78 15.41
CA THR A 157 2.87 2.18 16.54
C THR A 157 1.43 1.74 16.36
N ASN A 158 0.98 1.52 15.12
CA ASN A 158 -0.36 1.00 14.81
C ASN A 158 -0.44 -0.53 14.81
N LEU A 159 0.61 -1.23 15.24
CA LEU A 159 0.62 -2.69 15.33
C LEU A 159 0.65 -3.11 16.79
N LYS A 160 -0.41 -3.77 17.25
CA LYS A 160 -0.60 -4.20 18.63
C LYS A 160 -0.54 -5.70 18.75
N LEU A 161 0.07 -6.17 19.83
CA LEU A 161 -0.02 -7.57 20.25
C LEU A 161 -1.05 -7.68 21.37
N GLY A 162 -1.88 -8.72 21.34
CA GLY A 162 -2.94 -8.98 22.31
C GLY A 162 -2.44 -9.17 23.75
N ASP A 163 -1.14 -9.39 23.94
CA ASP A 163 -0.49 -9.47 25.25
C ASP A 163 -0.18 -8.11 25.89
N GLY A 164 -0.58 -6.99 25.25
CA GLY A 164 -0.40 -5.63 25.74
C GLY A 164 1.03 -5.10 25.64
N ARG A 165 1.99 -5.89 25.10
CA ARG A 165 3.39 -5.46 24.95
C ARG A 165 3.59 -4.68 23.64
N PRO A 166 4.55 -3.75 23.57
CA PRO A 166 4.92 -3.10 22.31
C PRO A 166 5.38 -4.11 21.26
N GLY A 167 4.52 -4.38 20.27
CA GLY A 167 4.73 -5.44 19.28
C GLY A 167 5.78 -5.14 18.21
N GLY A 168 6.07 -3.85 17.97
CA GLY A 168 6.85 -3.40 16.82
C GLY A 168 8.21 -4.09 16.66
N ARG A 169 8.95 -4.33 17.75
CA ARG A 169 10.27 -5.00 17.66
C ARG A 169 10.15 -6.47 17.25
N LYS A 170 9.18 -7.20 17.83
CA LYS A 170 8.93 -8.61 17.50
C LYS A 170 8.45 -8.72 16.05
N ILE A 171 7.50 -7.88 15.65
CA ILE A 171 6.96 -7.85 14.29
C ILE A 171 8.06 -7.57 13.27
N VAL A 172 8.90 -6.55 13.48
CA VAL A 172 10.02 -6.26 12.58
C VAL A 172 11.02 -7.42 12.50
N ALA A 173 11.28 -8.11 13.62
CA ALA A 173 12.16 -9.27 13.62
C ALA A 173 11.59 -10.41 12.75
N GLU A 174 10.31 -10.72 12.86
CA GLU A 174 9.68 -11.74 12.01
C GLU A 174 9.58 -11.31 10.55
N MET A 175 9.25 -10.04 10.27
CA MET A 175 9.28 -9.51 8.90
C MET A 175 10.66 -9.68 8.26
N ARG A 176 11.74 -9.39 9.00
CA ARG A 176 13.12 -9.59 8.52
C ARG A 176 13.45 -11.05 8.28
N ARG A 177 13.01 -11.96 9.16
CA ARG A 177 13.16 -13.42 8.95
C ARG A 177 12.42 -13.89 7.71
N ALA A 178 11.26 -13.30 7.44
CA ALA A 178 10.49 -13.54 6.23
C ALA A 178 11.07 -12.83 4.99
N GLY A 179 12.22 -12.15 5.08
CA GLY A 179 12.90 -11.53 3.95
C GLY A 179 12.43 -10.11 3.59
N LEU A 180 11.64 -9.47 4.45
CA LEU A 180 11.23 -8.07 4.28
C LEU A 180 12.24 -7.13 4.93
N GLN A 181 12.34 -5.93 4.37
CA GLN A 181 13.14 -4.85 4.91
C GLN A 181 12.24 -3.84 5.61
N TYR A 182 12.76 -3.22 6.67
CA TYR A 182 12.07 -2.12 7.33
C TYR A 182 13.05 -0.97 7.60
N ASP A 183 12.80 0.18 6.97
CA ASP A 183 13.47 1.44 7.23
C ASP A 183 12.70 2.19 8.32
N ARG A 184 13.28 2.26 9.52
CA ARG A 184 12.66 2.95 10.66
C ARG A 184 12.61 4.47 10.49
N LYS A 185 13.57 5.07 9.78
CA LYS A 185 13.65 6.52 9.59
C LYS A 185 12.56 6.99 8.64
N ARG A 186 12.36 6.26 7.55
CA ARG A 186 11.30 6.54 6.56
C ARG A 186 9.97 5.85 6.87
N ARG A 187 9.96 4.92 7.84
CA ARG A 187 8.82 4.06 8.20
C ARG A 187 8.31 3.28 6.99
N LEU A 188 9.24 2.73 6.21
CA LEU A 188 8.93 1.97 5.01
C LEU A 188 9.17 0.49 5.22
N VAL A 189 8.21 -0.33 4.83
CA VAL A 189 8.42 -1.75 4.57
C VAL A 189 8.73 -1.94 3.09
N ALA A 190 9.68 -2.83 2.78
CA ALA A 190 9.98 -3.19 1.40
C ALA A 190 10.19 -4.71 1.22
N CYS A 191 9.85 -5.21 0.04
CA CYS A 191 10.14 -6.57 -0.41
C CYS A 191 10.69 -6.53 -1.84
N ARG A 192 11.78 -7.25 -2.10
CA ARG A 192 12.31 -7.45 -3.46
C ARG A 192 12.02 -8.87 -3.92
N GLY A 193 11.48 -8.95 -5.12
CA GLY A 193 11.04 -10.17 -5.77
C GLY A 193 9.77 -10.77 -5.16
N MET A 194 9.13 -11.61 -5.97
CA MET A 194 7.99 -12.43 -5.57
C MET A 194 8.31 -13.21 -4.30
N ARG A 195 7.41 -13.15 -3.32
CA ARG A 195 7.62 -13.88 -2.07
C ARG A 195 6.31 -14.31 -1.43
N MET A 196 6.26 -15.57 -1.04
CA MET A 196 5.27 -16.09 -0.09
C MET A 196 5.74 -15.77 1.32
N VAL A 197 5.08 -14.81 1.95
CA VAL A 197 5.44 -14.31 3.27
C VAL A 197 4.52 -14.97 4.29
N ASP A 198 5.09 -15.80 5.16
CA ASP A 198 4.39 -16.36 6.31
C ASP A 198 4.87 -15.65 7.59
N LEU A 199 3.94 -14.97 8.27
CA LEU A 199 4.21 -14.28 9.51
C LEU A 199 3.44 -14.98 10.63
N PRO A 200 4.07 -15.27 11.79
CA PRO A 200 3.45 -16.01 12.88
C PRO A 200 2.53 -15.11 13.72
N PHE A 201 1.64 -14.37 13.07
CA PHE A 201 0.70 -13.44 13.69
C PHE A 201 -0.70 -13.66 13.16
N ARG A 202 -1.61 -14.03 14.06
CA ARG A 202 -3.04 -14.16 13.76
C ARG A 202 -3.71 -12.81 13.99
N TYR A 203 -4.33 -12.26 12.95
CA TYR A 203 -5.09 -11.01 13.06
C TYR A 203 -6.35 -11.21 13.91
N LEU A 204 -6.57 -10.31 14.88
CA LEU A 204 -7.69 -10.36 15.83
C LEU A 204 -8.80 -9.36 15.51
N GLY A 205 -8.52 -8.40 14.62
CA GLY A 205 -9.37 -7.26 14.34
C GLY A 205 -8.66 -5.93 14.56
N ALA A 206 -9.41 -4.85 14.41
CA ALA A 206 -8.88 -3.50 14.38
C ALA A 206 -9.60 -2.57 15.36
N ASP A 207 -8.91 -1.55 15.84
CA ASP A 207 -9.48 -0.45 16.62
C ASP A 207 -9.40 0.85 15.81
N ASP A 208 -10.57 1.39 15.45
CA ASP A 208 -10.70 2.66 14.72
C ASP A 208 -10.63 3.90 15.64
N ARG A 209 -10.39 3.72 16.93
CA ARG A 209 -10.25 4.80 17.94
C ARG A 209 -8.81 5.01 18.38
N ALA A 210 -7.84 4.48 17.63
CA ALA A 210 -6.41 4.56 17.92
C ALA A 210 -5.86 5.99 18.07
N GLY A 211 -6.53 6.97 17.49
CA GLY A 211 -6.06 8.36 17.43
C GLY A 211 -5.17 8.62 16.20
N PRO A 212 -4.38 9.71 16.20
CA PRO A 212 -3.62 10.11 15.03
C PRO A 212 -2.36 9.25 14.81
N ASN A 213 -2.05 8.99 13.55
CA ASN A 213 -0.75 8.49 13.09
C ASN A 213 0.31 9.62 13.12
N TYR A 214 1.51 9.30 12.62
CA TYR A 214 2.61 10.25 12.56
C TYR A 214 2.47 11.39 11.55
N THR A 215 1.48 11.35 10.67
CA THR A 215 1.12 12.48 9.80
C THR A 215 0.06 13.38 10.47
N GLY A 216 -0.41 13.02 11.67
CA GLY A 216 -1.45 13.74 12.41
C GLY A 216 -2.88 13.35 11.99
N GLN A 217 -3.04 12.41 11.06
CA GLN A 217 -4.34 11.95 10.58
C GLN A 217 -4.82 10.77 11.43
N SER A 218 -6.13 10.63 11.62
CA SER A 218 -6.70 9.43 12.26
C SER A 218 -6.18 8.17 11.60
N ALA A 219 -6.00 7.10 12.37
CA ALA A 219 -5.57 5.80 11.88
C ALA A 219 -6.25 4.67 12.65
N VAL A 220 -5.99 3.46 12.19
CA VAL A 220 -6.50 2.22 12.76
C VAL A 220 -5.35 1.45 13.40
N ASP A 221 -5.54 0.99 14.63
CA ASP A 221 -4.65 0.03 15.26
C ASP A 221 -5.04 -1.40 14.86
N SER A 222 -4.07 -2.15 14.35
CA SER A 222 -4.22 -3.56 13.98
C SER A 222 -3.77 -4.44 15.13
N TRP A 223 -4.65 -5.33 15.60
CA TRP A 223 -4.36 -6.23 16.72
C TRP A 223 -4.05 -7.64 16.24
N TYR A 224 -2.99 -8.22 16.82
CA TYR A 224 -2.50 -9.54 16.48
C TYR A 224 -2.24 -10.38 17.72
N GLU A 225 -2.42 -11.69 17.59
CA GLU A 225 -1.90 -12.69 18.50
C GLU A 225 -0.66 -13.33 17.87
N ALA A 226 0.42 -13.47 18.65
CA ALA A 226 1.57 -14.22 18.18
C ALA A 226 1.29 -15.72 18.28
N GLY A 227 1.62 -16.45 17.23
CA GLY A 227 1.76 -17.91 17.28
C GLY A 227 2.95 -18.38 18.10
#